data_AF-A0A4Q2KMN3-F1
#
_entry.id   AF-A0A4Q2KMN3-F1
#
_cell.length_a   1.000
_cell.length_b   1.000
_cell.length_c   1.000
_cell.angle_alpha   90.00
_cell.angle_beta   90.00
_cell.angle_gamma   90.00
#
_symmetry.space_group_name_H-M   'P 1'
#
loop_
_entity.id
_entity.type
_entity.pdbx_description
1 polymer ?
#
loop_
_entity_poly.entity_id
_entity_poly.type
_entity_poly.pdbx_seq_one_letter_code
_entity_poly.pdbx_strand_id
1 'polypeptide(L)'
;MSDASFASLNSSLLARKGGARPAMRPQSALITSHAAVPDNVEDLGWNDMGADDEPAREAEVLQLTPSPANHATAAEAREIDHEAHGQLEGSGPPEPPVRQQQAVLAERMNAPIESHDGPVRRSALKRGKRAAFTLRLDAERHLKLRLACTVRNRSAQQIVTEALDALLARMPELDGLAAQIERQ
;
A
#
# COMPACT_ATOMS: atom_id res chain seq x y z
N MET A 1 -14.26 -29.03 22.89
CA MET A 1 -14.22 -27.79 23.69
C MET A 1 -12.87 -27.13 23.46
N SER A 2 -12.83 -26.13 22.57
CA SER A 2 -11.92 -24.96 22.60
C SER A 2 -11.90 -24.29 21.21
N ASP A 3 -12.92 -23.49 20.91
CA ASP A 3 -12.87 -22.55 19.79
C ASP A 3 -11.85 -21.45 20.11
N ALA A 4 -10.75 -21.41 19.35
CA ALA A 4 -9.85 -20.27 19.34
C ALA A 4 -10.56 -19.10 18.63
N SER A 5 -11.29 -18.31 19.41
CA SER A 5 -11.78 -17.00 18.98
C SER A 5 -10.58 -16.17 18.50
N PHE A 6 -10.48 -15.95 17.19
CA PHE A 6 -9.67 -14.88 16.65
C PHE A 6 -10.24 -13.56 17.17
N ALA A 7 -9.63 -13.05 18.25
CA ALA A 7 -9.84 -11.69 18.70
C ALA A 7 -9.44 -10.76 17.54
N SER A 8 -10.43 -10.10 16.93
CA SER A 8 -10.21 -9.11 15.88
C SER A 8 -9.29 -8.01 16.41
N LEU A 9 -8.09 -7.89 15.83
CA LEU A 9 -7.12 -6.85 16.14
C LEU A 9 -7.65 -5.49 15.66
N ASN A 10 -8.41 -4.80 16.50
CA ASN A 10 -8.75 -3.40 16.26
C ASN A 10 -7.50 -2.51 16.50
N SER A 11 -7.37 -1.39 15.78
CA SER A 11 -6.16 -0.53 15.87
C SER A 11 -5.93 0.00 17.29
N SER A 12 -7.01 0.12 18.07
CA SER A 12 -6.97 0.50 19.48
C SER A 12 -6.26 -0.52 20.37
N LEU A 13 -6.34 -1.83 20.08
CA LEU A 13 -5.62 -2.88 20.81
C LEU A 13 -4.15 -2.96 20.40
N LEU A 14 -3.82 -2.67 19.14
CA LEU A 14 -2.44 -2.61 18.66
C LEU A 14 -1.66 -1.45 19.31
N ALA A 15 -2.30 -0.28 19.43
CA ALA A 15 -1.71 0.91 20.05
C ALA A 15 -1.47 0.77 21.57
N ARG A 16 -2.16 -0.16 22.24
CA ARG A 16 -2.01 -0.40 23.68
C ARG A 16 -0.92 -1.42 24.03
N LYS A 17 -0.39 -2.17 23.05
CA LYS A 17 0.64 -3.19 23.27
C LYS A 17 2.08 -2.68 23.06
N GLY A 18 2.26 -1.49 22.51
CA GLY A 18 3.55 -0.78 22.52
C GLY A 18 3.25 0.71 22.66
N GLY A 19 3.80 1.36 23.68
CA GLY A 19 3.54 2.77 24.03
C GLY A 19 3.99 3.81 23.00
N ALA A 20 4.12 3.45 21.72
CA ALA A 20 4.44 4.36 20.64
C ALA A 20 3.17 5.09 20.18
N ARG A 21 3.14 6.42 20.36
CA ARG A 21 2.15 7.26 19.70
C ARG A 21 2.39 7.20 18.19
N PRO A 22 1.34 7.10 17.36
CA PRO A 22 1.48 7.06 15.91
C PRO A 22 2.16 8.34 15.43
N ALA A 23 3.24 8.19 14.64
CA ALA A 23 3.98 9.30 14.05
C ALA A 23 3.15 10.12 13.04
N MET A 24 1.95 9.67 12.70
CA MET A 24 1.05 10.33 11.75
C MET A 24 -0.23 10.81 12.42
N ARG A 25 -0.53 12.10 12.21
CA ARG A 25 -1.81 12.72 12.52
C ARG A 25 -2.93 11.99 11.73
N PRO A 26 -3.97 11.45 12.37
CA PRO A 26 -5.11 10.91 11.64
C PRO A 26 -5.81 12.06 10.91
N GLN A 27 -5.75 12.07 9.57
CA GLN A 27 -6.45 13.08 8.75
C GLN A 27 -7.98 12.91 8.74
N SER A 28 -8.54 12.01 9.55
CA SER A 28 -9.98 11.76 9.60
C SER A 28 -10.76 12.67 10.55
N ALA A 29 -10.11 13.64 11.21
CA ALA A 29 -10.77 14.58 12.12
C ALA A 29 -11.10 15.95 11.48
N LEU A 30 -11.16 16.06 10.14
CA LEU A 30 -11.36 17.35 9.45
C LEU A 30 -12.83 17.66 9.07
N ILE A 31 -13.82 16.85 9.44
CA ILE A 31 -15.21 17.08 9.01
C ILE A 31 -16.14 17.64 10.11
N THR A 32 -15.72 17.72 11.38
CA THR A 32 -16.59 18.29 12.41
C THR A 32 -15.81 19.16 13.37
N SER A 33 -16.25 20.41 13.46
CA SER A 33 -15.91 21.44 14.46
C SER A 33 -14.55 22.14 14.33
N HIS A 34 -14.62 23.42 13.96
CA HIS A 34 -13.70 24.45 14.42
C HIS A 34 -13.73 24.48 15.96
N ALA A 35 -12.78 23.81 16.59
CA ALA A 35 -12.48 23.98 18.01
C ALA A 35 -10.97 24.17 18.12
N ALA A 36 -10.59 25.23 18.84
CA ALA A 36 -9.23 25.71 19.04
C ALA A 36 -8.25 24.56 19.29
N VAL A 37 -7.22 24.52 18.45
CA VAL A 37 -6.02 23.71 18.70
C VAL A 37 -5.29 24.40 19.86
N PRO A 38 -4.87 23.68 20.91
CA PRO A 38 -4.09 24.30 21.98
C PRO A 38 -2.69 24.68 21.46
N ASP A 39 -2.29 25.94 21.58
CA ASP A 39 -0.97 26.48 21.14
C ASP A 39 0.24 25.66 21.67
N ASN A 40 0.06 24.91 22.75
CA ASN A 40 1.08 24.02 23.33
C ASN A 40 1.48 22.82 22.45
N VAL A 41 0.78 22.51 21.35
CA VAL A 41 1.22 21.47 20.40
C VAL A 41 2.03 22.03 19.22
N GLU A 42 2.10 23.36 19.11
CA GLU A 42 2.88 24.07 18.08
C GLU A 42 4.28 24.46 18.61
N ASP A 43 4.44 24.51 19.94
CA ASP A 43 5.70 24.73 20.68
C ASP A 43 6.55 23.44 20.82
N LEU A 44 6.75 22.70 19.73
CA LEU A 44 7.67 21.56 19.69
C LEU A 44 8.96 21.92 18.96
N GLY A 45 9.54 23.10 19.23
CA GLY A 45 10.92 23.50 18.85
C GLY A 45 11.32 23.38 17.37
N TRP A 46 10.40 22.98 16.50
CA TRP A 46 10.53 22.85 15.05
C TRP A 46 9.94 24.08 14.34
N ASN A 47 9.08 24.82 15.04
CA ASN A 47 8.53 26.11 14.63
C ASN A 47 9.26 27.29 15.28
N ASP A 48 10.25 27.04 16.15
CA ASP A 48 11.14 28.06 16.72
C ASP A 48 12.31 28.34 15.77
N MET A 49 11.99 28.65 14.52
CA MET A 49 12.91 29.28 13.58
C MET A 49 12.64 30.78 13.64
N GLY A 50 12.97 31.40 14.77
CA GLY A 50 13.22 32.84 14.94
C GLY A 50 12.41 33.76 14.05
N ALA A 51 11.08 33.74 14.18
CA ALA A 51 10.21 34.83 13.71
C ALA A 51 10.27 36.02 14.67
N ASP A 52 11.43 36.27 15.27
CA ASP A 52 11.74 37.61 15.75
C ASP A 52 12.02 38.42 14.49
N ASP A 53 11.12 39.35 14.18
CA ASP A 53 11.33 40.44 13.23
C ASP A 53 12.54 41.29 13.69
N GLU A 54 13.74 40.73 13.60
CA GLU A 54 14.96 41.51 13.60
C GLU A 54 14.85 42.44 12.37
N PRO A 55 14.93 43.77 12.55
CA PRO A 55 14.89 44.67 11.42
C PRO A 55 15.98 44.25 10.45
N ALA A 56 15.62 44.07 9.18
CA ALA A 56 16.55 43.67 8.13
C ALA A 56 17.80 44.55 8.23
N ARG A 57 18.90 44.00 8.75
CA ARG A 57 20.18 44.71 8.79
C ARG A 57 20.57 44.94 7.35
N GLU A 58 20.44 46.18 6.90
CA GLU A 58 20.96 46.62 5.61
C GLU A 58 22.47 46.40 5.64
N ALA A 59 22.90 45.26 5.08
CA ALA A 59 24.32 44.96 4.95
C ALA A 59 24.89 45.96 3.95
N GLU A 60 25.84 46.78 4.39
CA GLU A 60 26.61 47.65 3.51
C GLU A 60 27.39 46.77 2.54
N VAL A 61 26.90 46.66 1.29
CA VAL A 61 27.54 45.89 0.24
C VAL A 61 28.77 46.65 -0.24
N LEU A 62 29.89 46.45 0.43
CA LEU A 62 31.19 46.95 -0.01
C LEU A 62 31.54 46.28 -1.34
N GLN A 63 31.63 47.08 -2.41
CA GLN A 63 32.11 46.62 -3.71
C GLN A 63 33.61 46.37 -3.62
N LEU A 64 33.98 45.15 -3.23
CA LEU A 64 35.37 44.70 -3.22
C LEU A 64 35.86 44.58 -4.67
N THR A 65 36.89 45.36 -5.02
CA THR A 65 37.66 45.13 -6.24
C THR A 65 38.33 43.75 -6.14
N PRO A 66 38.09 42.82 -7.09
CA PRO A 66 38.74 41.52 -7.06
C PRO A 66 40.26 41.72 -7.13
N SER A 67 40.97 41.02 -6.24
CA SER A 67 42.44 40.94 -6.27
C SER A 67 42.90 40.46 -7.65
N PRO A 68 43.97 41.03 -8.24
CA PRO A 68 44.48 40.57 -9.53
C PRO A 68 44.79 39.08 -9.49
N ALA A 69 44.29 38.35 -10.49
CA ALA A 69 44.43 36.90 -10.56
C ALA A 69 45.90 36.51 -10.66
N ASN A 70 46.41 35.82 -9.65
CA ASN A 70 47.77 35.31 -9.64
C ASN A 70 47.80 33.96 -10.38
N HIS A 71 48.37 33.94 -11.58
CA HIS A 71 48.35 32.77 -12.47
C HIS A 71 49.03 31.53 -11.86
N ALA A 72 50.05 31.72 -11.03
CA ALA A 72 50.73 30.62 -10.32
C ALA A 72 49.79 29.92 -9.32
N THR A 73 49.11 30.69 -8.48
CA THR A 73 48.15 30.18 -7.49
C THR A 73 46.95 29.50 -8.15
N ALA A 74 46.51 30.00 -9.31
CA ALA A 74 45.43 29.37 -10.07
C ALA A 74 45.84 28.04 -10.71
N ALA A 75 47.12 27.85 -11.04
CA ALA A 75 47.63 26.57 -11.53
C ALA A 75 47.72 25.54 -10.40
N GLU A 76 48.26 25.94 -9.24
CA GLU A 76 48.33 25.11 -8.04
C GLU A 76 46.94 24.65 -7.57
N ALA A 77 45.95 25.56 -7.56
CA ALA A 77 44.58 25.22 -7.18
C ALA A 77 43.96 24.15 -8.10
N ARG A 78 44.22 24.23 -9.41
CA ARG A 78 43.72 23.21 -10.36
C ARG A 78 44.38 21.85 -10.14
N GLU A 79 45.67 21.84 -9.86
CA GLU A 79 46.40 20.60 -9.58
C GLU A 79 45.87 19.93 -8.31
N ILE A 80 45.64 20.72 -7.25
CA ILE A 80 45.01 20.26 -6.00
C ILE A 80 43.59 19.75 -6.25
N ASP A 81 42.78 20.44 -7.07
CA ASP A 81 41.43 20.00 -7.40
C ASP A 81 41.42 18.68 -8.18
N HIS A 82 42.37 18.51 -9.12
CA HIS A 82 42.56 17.27 -9.88
C HIS A 82 43.00 16.10 -8.98
N GLU A 83 43.95 16.33 -8.09
CA GLU A 83 44.39 15.34 -7.11
C GLU A 83 43.25 14.95 -6.15
N ALA A 84 42.49 15.94 -5.66
CA ALA A 84 41.34 15.71 -4.79
C ALA A 84 40.24 14.91 -5.50
N HIS A 85 39.95 15.21 -6.77
CA HIS A 85 38.99 14.43 -7.57
C HIS A 85 39.46 12.99 -7.77
N GLY A 86 40.74 12.76 -8.09
CA GLY A 86 41.31 11.43 -8.21
C GLY A 86 41.24 10.61 -6.91
N GLN A 87 41.38 11.26 -5.75
CA GLN A 87 41.23 10.62 -4.44
C GLN A 87 39.76 10.25 -4.11
N LEU A 88 38.81 11.02 -4.60
CA LEU A 88 37.37 10.78 -4.39
C LEU A 88 36.82 9.68 -5.31
N GLU A 89 37.34 9.53 -6.53
CA GLU A 89 36.91 8.49 -7.48
C GLU A 89 37.18 7.05 -6.98
N GLY A 90 38.21 6.86 -6.15
CA GLY A 90 38.53 5.56 -5.55
C GLY A 90 37.71 5.18 -4.30
N SER A 91 36.93 6.11 -3.76
CA SER A 91 36.22 5.95 -2.48
C SER A 91 34.71 6.17 -2.59
N GLY A 92 34.11 5.63 -3.65
CA GLY A 92 32.65 5.55 -3.77
C GLY A 92 32.04 4.82 -2.55
N PRO A 93 30.92 5.30 -1.98
CA PRO A 93 30.26 4.60 -0.88
C PRO A 93 29.90 3.18 -1.32
N PRO A 94 30.02 2.19 -0.41
CA PRO A 94 29.67 0.81 -0.72
C PRO A 94 28.24 0.76 -1.25
N GLU A 95 28.02 -0.04 -2.29
CA GLU A 95 26.75 -0.10 -2.98
C GLU A 95 25.60 -0.35 -1.98
N PRO A 96 24.53 0.45 -2.01
CA PRO A 96 23.45 0.30 -1.04
C PRO A 96 22.79 -1.08 -1.17
N PRO A 97 22.38 -1.70 -0.04
CA PRO A 97 21.85 -3.06 -0.01
C PRO A 97 20.60 -3.23 -0.89
N VAL A 98 19.86 -2.15 -1.13
CA VAL A 98 18.68 -2.14 -2.02
C VAL A 98 19.06 -2.42 -3.48
N ARG A 99 20.19 -1.91 -3.97
CA ARG A 99 20.64 -2.19 -5.35
C ARG A 99 21.11 -3.63 -5.50
N GLN A 100 21.80 -4.16 -4.49
CA GLN A 100 22.17 -5.58 -4.43
C GLN A 100 20.92 -6.49 -4.46
N GLN A 101 19.88 -6.14 -3.70
CA GLN A 101 18.60 -6.86 -3.71
C GLN A 101 17.88 -6.75 -5.06
N GLN A 102 17.90 -5.57 -5.69
CA GLN A 102 17.32 -5.38 -7.03
C GLN A 102 18.03 -6.22 -8.09
N ALA A 103 19.36 -6.31 -8.05
CA ALA A 103 20.13 -7.15 -8.95
C ALA A 103 19.75 -8.64 -8.80
N VAL A 104 19.70 -9.14 -7.55
CA VAL A 104 19.27 -10.52 -7.26
C VAL A 104 17.84 -10.80 -7.72
N LEU A 105 16.92 -9.84 -7.55
CA LEU A 105 15.55 -9.98 -8.01
C LEU A 105 15.44 -9.95 -9.53
N ALA A 106 16.20 -9.07 -10.20
CA ALA A 106 16.25 -9.00 -11.65
C ALA A 106 16.78 -10.30 -12.27
N GLU A 107 17.81 -10.90 -11.67
CA GLU A 107 18.31 -12.22 -12.06
C GLU A 107 17.25 -13.31 -11.87
N ARG A 108 16.54 -13.33 -10.74
CA ARG A 108 15.44 -14.29 -10.50
C ARG A 108 14.25 -14.12 -11.43
N MET A 109 13.96 -12.89 -11.85
CA MET A 109 12.87 -12.59 -12.78
C MET A 109 13.23 -12.94 -14.23
N ASN A 110 14.49 -12.78 -14.62
CA ASN A 110 15.00 -13.16 -15.94
C ASN A 110 15.36 -14.64 -16.06
N ALA A 111 15.47 -15.35 -14.93
CA ALA A 111 15.62 -16.80 -14.95
C ALA A 111 14.41 -17.42 -15.66
N PRO A 112 14.63 -18.32 -16.63
CA PRO A 112 13.54 -19.03 -17.28
C PRO A 112 12.75 -19.76 -16.20
N ILE A 113 11.46 -19.42 -16.09
CA ILE A 113 10.54 -20.12 -15.20
C ILE A 113 10.46 -21.53 -15.75
N GLU A 114 11.16 -22.48 -15.13
CA GLU A 114 10.84 -23.88 -15.31
C GLU A 114 9.36 -23.97 -14.97
N SER A 115 8.54 -24.29 -15.98
CA SER A 115 7.13 -24.52 -15.81
C SER A 115 7.01 -25.77 -14.94
N HIS A 116 7.11 -25.59 -13.62
CA HIS A 116 6.52 -26.51 -12.69
C HIS A 116 5.08 -26.62 -13.17
N ASP A 117 4.74 -27.82 -13.63
CA ASP A 117 3.40 -28.23 -14.00
C ASP A 117 2.55 -28.08 -12.74
N GLY A 118 2.14 -26.84 -12.46
CA GLY A 118 1.36 -26.47 -11.31
C GLY A 118 0.12 -27.33 -11.37
N PRO A 119 -0.34 -27.89 -10.24
CA PRO A 119 -1.35 -28.94 -10.26
C PRO A 119 -2.50 -28.50 -11.16
N VAL A 120 -2.62 -29.16 -12.32
CA VAL A 120 -3.65 -28.88 -13.32
C VAL A 120 -4.94 -28.72 -12.54
N ARG A 121 -5.53 -27.51 -12.59
CA ARG A 121 -6.70 -27.17 -11.78
C ARG A 121 -7.85 -28.11 -12.17
N ARG A 122 -7.90 -29.28 -11.54
CA ARG A 122 -8.97 -30.25 -11.74
C ARG A 122 -10.25 -29.55 -11.27
N SER A 123 -11.19 -29.36 -12.19
CA SER A 123 -12.46 -28.71 -11.89
C SER A 123 -13.09 -29.40 -10.68
N ALA A 124 -13.53 -28.62 -9.69
CA ALA A 124 -14.16 -29.16 -8.48
C ALA A 124 -15.39 -30.02 -8.81
N LEU A 125 -16.02 -29.74 -9.97
CA LEU A 125 -17.13 -30.48 -10.57
C LEU A 125 -16.80 -31.95 -10.85
N LYS A 126 -15.59 -32.27 -11.37
CA LYS A 126 -15.17 -33.67 -11.60
C LYS A 126 -15.08 -34.53 -10.33
N ARG A 127 -15.12 -33.90 -9.14
CA ARG A 127 -15.07 -34.60 -7.85
C ARG A 127 -16.45 -34.77 -7.19
N GLY A 128 -17.55 -34.44 -7.88
CA GLY A 128 -18.90 -34.50 -7.31
C GLY A 128 -19.13 -33.51 -6.16
N LYS A 129 -18.29 -32.47 -6.06
CA LYS A 129 -18.35 -31.48 -4.99
C LYS A 129 -19.08 -30.23 -5.48
N ARG A 130 -19.86 -29.62 -4.59
CA ARG A 130 -20.52 -28.33 -4.82
C ARG A 130 -19.46 -27.30 -5.21
N ALA A 131 -19.65 -26.65 -6.36
CA ALA A 131 -18.80 -25.54 -6.77
C ALA A 131 -19.07 -24.33 -5.86
N ALA A 132 -18.01 -23.69 -5.36
CA ALA A 132 -18.13 -22.43 -4.64
C ALA A 132 -18.21 -21.28 -5.66
N PHE A 133 -19.21 -20.41 -5.51
CA PHE A 133 -19.34 -19.20 -6.30
C PHE A 133 -19.35 -17.99 -5.36
N THR A 134 -18.71 -16.89 -5.77
CA THR A 134 -18.78 -15.61 -5.07
C THR A 134 -19.72 -14.68 -5.83
N LEU A 135 -20.79 -14.22 -5.16
CA LEU A 135 -21.79 -13.34 -5.75
C LEU A 135 -21.61 -11.92 -5.22
N ARG A 136 -21.55 -10.94 -6.13
CA ARG A 136 -21.54 -9.52 -5.78
C ARG A 136 -22.96 -8.99 -5.83
N LEU A 137 -23.41 -8.37 -4.73
CA LEU A 137 -24.72 -7.75 -4.61
C LEU A 137 -24.54 -6.27 -4.26
N ASP A 138 -25.39 -5.41 -4.80
CA ASP A 138 -25.53 -4.03 -4.31
C ASP A 138 -26.12 -4.00 -2.90
N ALA A 139 -26.00 -2.84 -2.24
CA ALA A 139 -26.40 -2.67 -0.85
C ALA A 139 -27.90 -2.96 -0.64
N GLU A 140 -28.77 -2.54 -1.56
CA GLU A 140 -30.20 -2.76 -1.44
C GLU A 140 -30.58 -4.24 -1.60
N ARG A 141 -30.02 -4.93 -2.60
CA ARG A 141 -30.25 -6.37 -2.78
C ARG A 141 -29.74 -7.18 -1.60
N HIS A 142 -28.59 -6.82 -1.04
CA HIS A 142 -28.07 -7.47 0.16
C HIS A 142 -28.99 -7.24 1.38
N LEU A 143 -29.53 -6.04 1.56
CA LEU A 143 -30.50 -5.75 2.63
C LEU A 143 -31.77 -6.59 2.46
N LYS A 144 -32.34 -6.64 1.24
CA LYS A 144 -33.52 -7.46 0.93
C LYS A 144 -33.27 -8.94 1.17
N LEU A 145 -32.11 -9.46 0.77
CA LEU A 145 -31.72 -10.86 1.04
C LEU A 145 -31.63 -11.12 2.54
N ARG A 146 -31.03 -10.21 3.32
CA ARG A 146 -30.96 -10.33 4.78
C ARG A 146 -32.34 -10.37 5.44
N LEU A 147 -33.24 -9.46 5.06
CA LEU A 147 -34.62 -9.45 5.55
C LEU A 147 -35.37 -10.72 5.17
N ALA A 148 -35.16 -11.25 3.96
CA ALA A 148 -35.76 -12.52 3.56
C ALA A 148 -35.25 -13.68 4.42
N CYS A 149 -33.96 -13.71 4.77
CA CYS A 149 -33.38 -14.70 5.67
C CYS A 149 -34.03 -14.65 7.06
N THR A 150 -34.20 -13.44 7.62
CA THR A 150 -34.80 -13.27 8.95
C THR A 150 -36.27 -13.65 8.97
N VAL A 151 -37.05 -13.24 7.95
CA VAL A 151 -38.49 -13.50 7.88
C VAL A 151 -38.77 -14.98 7.67
N ARG A 152 -37.98 -15.67 6.83
CA ARG A 152 -38.19 -17.08 6.51
C ARG A 152 -37.42 -18.04 7.41
N ASN A 153 -36.61 -17.53 8.34
CA ASN A 153 -35.71 -18.31 9.19
C ASN A 153 -34.87 -19.33 8.40
N ARG A 154 -34.29 -18.89 7.28
CA ARG A 154 -33.48 -19.71 6.36
C ARG A 154 -32.17 -19.02 6.04
N SER A 155 -31.15 -19.79 5.69
CA SER A 155 -29.86 -19.23 5.30
C SER A 155 -29.92 -18.58 3.91
N ALA A 156 -29.06 -17.59 3.68
CA ALA A 156 -28.95 -16.93 2.38
C ALA A 156 -28.67 -17.93 1.25
N GLN A 157 -27.85 -18.96 1.51
CA GLN A 157 -27.57 -20.01 0.54
C GLN A 157 -28.84 -20.76 0.13
N GLN A 158 -29.70 -21.13 1.08
CA GLN A 158 -30.94 -21.86 0.79
C GLN A 158 -31.89 -21.02 -0.06
N ILE A 159 -32.08 -19.74 0.31
CA ILE A 159 -32.96 -18.82 -0.43
C ILE A 159 -32.45 -18.62 -1.86
N VAL A 160 -31.15 -18.41 -2.04
CA VAL A 160 -30.56 -18.22 -3.38
C VAL A 160 -30.60 -19.50 -4.20
N THR A 161 -30.38 -20.66 -3.58
CA THR A 161 -30.47 -21.97 -4.26
C THR A 161 -31.90 -22.24 -4.72
N GLU A 162 -32.90 -22.07 -3.84
CA GLU A 162 -34.31 -22.25 -4.18
C GLU A 162 -34.76 -21.30 -5.30
N ALA A 163 -34.32 -20.03 -5.25
CA ALA A 163 -34.61 -19.06 -6.31
C ALA A 163 -33.94 -19.44 -7.64
N LEU A 164 -32.72 -19.95 -7.61
CA LEU A 164 -32.00 -20.42 -8.79
C LEU A 164 -32.69 -21.66 -9.39
N ASP A 165 -33.06 -22.64 -8.57
CA ASP A 165 -33.75 -23.85 -9.01
C ASP A 165 -35.10 -23.49 -9.66
N ALA A 166 -35.86 -22.58 -9.04
CA ALA A 166 -37.13 -22.10 -9.58
C ALA A 166 -36.96 -21.30 -10.89
N LEU A 167 -35.83 -20.59 -11.06
CA LEU A 167 -35.50 -19.87 -12.28
C LEU A 167 -35.11 -20.83 -13.41
N LEU A 168 -34.26 -21.82 -13.11
CA LEU A 168 -33.81 -22.83 -14.08
C LEU A 168 -34.96 -23.72 -14.54
N ALA A 169 -35.89 -24.08 -13.64
CA ALA A 169 -37.09 -24.85 -13.99
C ALA A 169 -37.99 -24.14 -15.02
N ARG A 170 -37.87 -22.82 -15.20
CA ARG A 170 -38.59 -22.06 -16.24
C ARG A 170 -37.90 -22.07 -17.60
N MET A 171 -36.68 -22.61 -17.70
CA MET A 171 -35.86 -22.61 -18.91
C MET A 171 -35.42 -24.04 -19.27
N PRO A 172 -36.35 -24.94 -19.66
CA PRO A 172 -36.03 -26.34 -19.97
C PRO A 172 -35.10 -26.49 -21.19
N GLU A 173 -34.99 -25.47 -22.04
CA GLU A 173 -34.05 -25.44 -23.17
C GLU A 173 -32.57 -25.58 -22.74
N LEU A 174 -32.25 -25.20 -21.50
CA LEU A 174 -30.90 -25.30 -20.94
C LEU A 174 -30.46 -26.75 -20.73
N ASP A 175 -31.41 -27.66 -20.45
CA ASP A 175 -31.10 -29.08 -20.27
C ASP A 175 -30.61 -29.73 -21.58
N GLY A 176 -31.18 -29.30 -22.71
CA GLY A 176 -30.75 -29.73 -24.04
C GLY A 176 -29.32 -29.27 -24.38
N LEU A 177 -29.00 -28.01 -24.07
CA LEU A 177 -27.67 -27.43 -24.24
C LEU A 177 -26.64 -28.09 -23.32
N ALA A 178 -27.00 -28.34 -22.06
CA ALA A 178 -26.13 -29.05 -21.11
C ALA A 178 -25.77 -30.45 -21.62
N ALA A 179 -26.75 -31.21 -22.11
CA ALA A 179 -26.53 -32.54 -22.68
C ALA A 179 -25.66 -32.52 -23.96
N GLN A 180 -25.65 -31.42 -24.72
CA GLN A 180 -24.76 -31.25 -25.87
C GLN A 180 -23.31 -31.01 -25.45
N ILE A 181 -23.08 -30.21 -24.41
CA ILE A 181 -21.75 -29.93 -23.87
C ILE A 181 -21.14 -31.18 -23.24
N GLU A 182 -21.93 -32.03 -22.58
CA GLU A 182 -21.44 -33.29 -22.00
C GLU A 182 -21.02 -34.34 -23.06
N ARG A 183 -21.55 -34.22 -24.29
CA ARG A 183 -21.21 -35.12 -25.41
C ARG A 183 -19.97 -34.68 -26.19
N GLN A 184 -19.52 -33.44 -26.02
CA GLN A 184 -18.30 -32.90 -26.64
C GLN A 184 -17.09 -33.08 -25.71
#